data_AF-A0A3S1QUC1-F1
#
_entry.id   AF-A0A3S1QUC1-F1
#
_cell.length_a   1.000
_cell.length_b   1.000
_cell.length_c   1.000
_cell.angle_alpha   90.00
_cell.angle_beta   90.00
_cell.angle_gamma   90.00
#
_symmetry.space_group_name_H-M   'P 1'
#
loop_
_entity.id
_entity.type
_entity.pdbx_description
1 polymer ?
#
loop_
_entity_poly.entity_id
_entity_poly.type
_entity_poly.pdbx_seq_one_letter_code
_entity_poly.pdbx_strand_id
1 'polypeptide(L)'
;LGTGDGAVAYDATLSASAGNLVTGNDNIAIGTNAGIGVAASNTASIGHNAQASQTNAAAIGTGSIASGVNSIYLGARSAAGTGALAQSAIAIGVDVTANVADATAIGRTSVASAQFAVAIGVNSRA
;
A
#
# COMPACT_ATOMS: atom_id res chain seq x y z
N LEU A 1 8.31 -4.79 -18.65
CA LEU A 1 9.25 -5.43 -17.70
C LEU A 1 8.57 -5.49 -16.34
N GLY A 2 7.94 -6.62 -16.01
CA GLY A 2 7.41 -6.90 -14.67
C GLY A 2 7.92 -8.29 -14.29
N THR A 3 8.84 -8.37 -13.34
CA THR A 3 9.42 -9.63 -12.88
C THR A 3 8.63 -10.13 -11.67
N GLY A 4 7.52 -10.82 -11.93
CA GLY A 4 6.91 -11.73 -10.95
C GLY A 4 7.63 -13.07 -11.00
N ASP A 5 7.69 -13.79 -9.88
CA ASP A 5 8.37 -15.10 -9.77
C ASP A 5 7.65 -16.25 -10.50
N GLY A 6 6.48 -15.98 -11.10
CA GLY A 6 5.74 -16.94 -11.93
C GLY A 6 5.25 -18.18 -11.18
N ALA A 7 5.30 -18.18 -9.84
CA ALA A 7 5.16 -19.40 -9.03
C ALA A 7 3.75 -19.61 -8.43
N VAL A 8 2.80 -18.68 -8.60
CA VAL A 8 1.44 -18.78 -8.04
C VAL A 8 0.42 -18.57 -9.16
N ALA A 9 -0.73 -19.25 -9.16
CA ALA A 9 -1.82 -19.03 -10.12
C ALA A 9 -2.98 -18.29 -9.43
N TYR A 10 -3.51 -17.21 -10.04
CA TYR A 10 -4.57 -16.37 -9.46
C TYR A 10 -5.97 -16.96 -9.66
N ASP A 11 -6.23 -17.60 -10.81
CA ASP A 11 -7.52 -18.19 -11.18
C ASP A 11 -7.34 -19.13 -12.39
N ALA A 12 -6.55 -20.21 -12.22
CA ALA A 12 -6.27 -21.30 -13.17
C ALA A 12 -5.80 -20.96 -14.62
N THR A 13 -5.82 -19.70 -15.04
CA THR A 13 -5.56 -19.19 -16.39
C THR A 13 -4.57 -18.02 -16.39
N LEU A 14 -4.50 -17.27 -15.29
CA LEU A 14 -3.53 -16.20 -15.07
C LEU A 14 -2.50 -16.62 -14.02
N SER A 15 -1.24 -16.71 -14.44
CA SER A 15 -0.12 -16.81 -13.50
C SER A 15 -0.01 -15.49 -12.73
N ALA A 16 0.09 -15.56 -11.41
CA ALA A 16 0.40 -14.44 -10.54
C ALA A 16 1.72 -13.80 -11.01
N SER A 17 1.60 -12.58 -11.51
CA SER A 17 2.71 -11.78 -12.02
C SER A 17 2.71 -10.43 -11.32
N ALA A 18 3.81 -9.69 -11.48
CA ALA A 18 3.80 -8.27 -11.18
C ALA A 18 2.82 -7.54 -12.12
N GLY A 19 2.03 -6.62 -11.57
CA GLY A 19 1.15 -5.74 -12.34
C GLY A 19 -0.05 -6.42 -12.99
N ASN A 20 -0.47 -7.58 -12.49
CA ASN A 20 -1.66 -8.24 -13.02
C ASN A 20 -2.89 -7.33 -12.90
N LEU A 21 -3.66 -7.16 -13.99
CA LEU A 21 -4.86 -6.32 -14.02
C LEU A 21 -4.64 -4.85 -13.60
N VAL A 22 -3.40 -4.34 -13.69
CA VAL A 22 -3.14 -2.89 -13.56
C VAL A 22 -3.53 -2.21 -14.88
N THR A 23 -4.57 -1.37 -14.85
CA THR A 23 -5.15 -0.77 -16.07
C THR A 23 -5.04 0.75 -16.14
N GLY A 24 -4.70 1.43 -15.03
CA GLY A 24 -4.47 2.88 -15.04
C GLY A 24 -3.14 3.28 -15.69
N ASN A 25 -2.96 4.58 -15.91
CA ASN A 25 -1.79 5.13 -16.59
C ASN A 25 -0.63 5.38 -15.62
N ASP A 26 0.61 5.31 -16.13
CA ASP A 26 1.82 5.71 -15.40
C ASP A 26 2.04 4.99 -14.06
N ASN A 27 1.65 3.71 -14.01
CA ASN A 27 1.74 2.88 -12.82
C ASN A 27 3.07 2.13 -12.73
N ILE A 28 3.55 1.92 -11.50
CA ILE A 28 4.69 1.05 -11.18
C ILE A 28 4.15 -0.15 -10.40
N ALA A 29 4.37 -1.36 -10.90
CA ALA A 29 4.00 -2.60 -10.22
C ALA A 29 5.16 -3.61 -10.26
N ILE A 30 5.73 -3.93 -9.09
CA ILE A 30 6.90 -4.78 -8.95
C ILE A 30 6.67 -5.81 -7.83
N GLY A 31 6.79 -7.09 -8.15
CA GLY A 31 6.55 -8.21 -7.23
C GLY A 31 5.24 -8.95 -7.52
N THR A 32 5.17 -10.23 -7.19
CA THR A 32 3.98 -11.06 -7.45
C THR A 32 2.74 -10.48 -6.75
N ASN A 33 1.66 -10.26 -7.53
CA ASN A 33 0.42 -9.59 -7.12
C ASN A 33 0.54 -8.11 -6.72
N ALA A 34 1.67 -7.46 -6.96
CA ALA A 34 1.78 -6.03 -6.74
C ALA A 34 0.79 -5.28 -7.65
N GLY A 35 -0.05 -4.44 -7.05
CA GLY A 35 -1.03 -3.61 -7.75
C GLY A 35 -2.19 -4.39 -8.37
N ILE A 36 -2.49 -5.60 -7.90
CA ILE A 36 -3.53 -6.42 -8.53
C ILE A 36 -4.88 -5.69 -8.59
N GLY A 37 -5.43 -5.54 -9.80
CA GLY A 37 -6.70 -4.84 -10.03
C GLY A 37 -6.67 -3.32 -9.82
N VAL A 38 -5.49 -2.69 -9.74
CA VAL A 38 -5.39 -1.23 -9.68
C VAL A 38 -5.82 -0.60 -11.01
N ALA A 39 -6.95 0.10 -10.98
CA ALA A 39 -7.44 0.90 -12.10
C ALA A 39 -7.04 2.39 -12.02
N ALA A 40 -6.53 2.85 -10.87
CA ALA A 40 -6.07 4.22 -10.68
C ALA A 40 -4.75 4.50 -11.42
N SER A 41 -4.48 5.78 -11.69
CA SER A 41 -3.25 6.24 -12.36
C SER A 41 -2.21 6.78 -11.38
N ASN A 42 -0.95 6.86 -11.82
CA ASN A 42 0.18 7.41 -11.07
C ASN A 42 0.42 6.70 -9.73
N THR A 43 0.20 5.38 -9.69
CA THR A 43 0.39 4.57 -8.48
C THR A 43 1.73 3.87 -8.46
N ALA A 44 2.22 3.54 -7.27
CA ALA A 44 3.39 2.67 -7.10
C ALA A 44 3.07 1.55 -6.11
N SER A 45 3.02 0.31 -6.61
CA SER A 45 2.87 -0.91 -5.81
C SER A 45 4.16 -1.74 -5.93
N ILE A 46 4.96 -1.79 -4.86
CA ILE A 46 6.28 -2.44 -4.88
C ILE A 46 6.38 -3.42 -3.71
N GLY A 47 6.33 -4.71 -4.01
CA GLY A 47 6.40 -5.81 -3.03
C GLY A 47 5.35 -6.89 -3.28
N HIS A 48 5.55 -8.07 -2.70
CA HIS A 48 4.56 -9.16 -2.78
C HIS A 48 3.22 -8.70 -2.16
N ASN A 49 2.13 -8.76 -2.92
CA ASN A 49 0.80 -8.24 -2.55
C ASN A 49 0.78 -6.74 -2.12
N ALA A 50 1.74 -5.93 -2.54
CA ALA A 50 1.69 -4.48 -2.31
C ALA A 50 0.51 -3.87 -3.10
N GLN A 51 -0.23 -2.94 -2.50
CA GLN A 51 -1.49 -2.46 -3.06
C GLN A 51 -1.66 -0.94 -2.86
N ALA A 52 -1.38 -0.17 -3.91
CA ALA A 52 -1.67 1.26 -4.02
C ALA A 52 -2.96 1.47 -4.84
N SER A 53 -4.10 1.62 -4.18
CA SER A 53 -5.41 1.48 -4.84
C SER A 53 -6.00 2.77 -5.43
N GLN A 54 -5.45 3.94 -5.08
CA GLN A 54 -5.99 5.25 -5.47
C GLN A 54 -4.95 6.12 -6.16
N THR A 55 -5.41 7.17 -6.85
CA THR A 55 -4.56 8.08 -7.61
C THR A 55 -3.43 8.65 -6.75
N ASN A 56 -2.20 8.64 -7.29
CA ASN A 56 -0.98 9.10 -6.62
C ASN A 56 -0.63 8.33 -5.33
N ALA A 57 -1.21 7.15 -5.08
CA ALA A 57 -0.87 6.35 -3.91
C ALA A 57 0.44 5.58 -4.12
N ALA A 58 1.21 5.41 -3.05
CA ALA A 58 2.42 4.61 -3.04
C ALA A 58 2.38 3.59 -1.91
N ALA A 59 2.43 2.30 -2.24
CA ALA A 59 2.48 1.17 -1.33
C ALA A 59 3.77 0.38 -1.59
N ILE A 60 4.73 0.48 -0.67
CA ILE A 60 6.07 -0.09 -0.81
C ILE A 60 6.35 -1.01 0.37
N GLY A 61 6.39 -2.31 0.11
CA GLY A 61 6.65 -3.37 1.09
C GLY A 61 5.75 -4.58 0.88
N THR A 62 6.10 -5.72 1.50
CA THR A 62 5.25 -6.91 1.42
C THR A 62 3.91 -6.65 2.10
N GLY A 63 2.82 -6.83 1.36
CA GLY A 63 1.45 -6.63 1.83
C GLY A 63 1.05 -5.18 2.10
N SER A 64 1.92 -4.19 1.85
CA SER A 64 1.65 -2.77 2.14
C SER A 64 0.36 -2.28 1.48
N ILE A 65 -0.44 -1.49 2.19
CA ILE A 65 -1.70 -0.92 1.68
C ILE A 65 -1.68 0.60 1.78
N ALA A 66 -1.77 1.26 0.62
CA ALA A 66 -2.02 2.69 0.49
C ALA A 66 -3.34 2.87 -0.31
N SER A 67 -4.45 3.04 0.41
CA SER A 67 -5.80 3.03 -0.19
C SER A 67 -6.48 4.40 -0.20
N GLY A 68 -5.79 5.45 0.27
CA GLY A 68 -6.24 6.84 0.10
C GLY A 68 -5.63 7.50 -1.14
N VAL A 69 -6.30 8.51 -1.70
CA VAL A 69 -5.69 9.35 -2.74
C VAL A 69 -4.50 10.09 -2.13
N ASN A 70 -3.40 10.23 -2.86
CA ASN A 70 -2.15 10.83 -2.38
C ASN A 70 -1.56 10.16 -1.12
N SER A 71 -1.96 8.93 -0.81
CA SER A 71 -1.50 8.23 0.40
C SER A 71 -0.17 7.51 0.19
N ILE A 72 0.60 7.35 1.28
CA ILE A 72 1.89 6.68 1.26
C ILE A 72 1.91 5.62 2.36
N TYR A 73 2.17 4.37 2.00
CA TYR A 73 2.55 3.31 2.93
C TYR A 73 3.94 2.78 2.59
N LEU A 74 4.89 2.92 3.51
CA LEU A 74 6.26 2.41 3.35
C LEU A 74 6.59 1.46 4.50
N GLY A 75 6.62 0.16 4.20
CA GLY A 75 6.93 -0.91 5.15
C GLY A 75 6.11 -2.18 4.92
N ALA A 76 6.44 -3.25 5.63
CA ALA A 76 5.70 -4.51 5.53
C ALA A 76 4.39 -4.43 6.32
N ARG A 77 3.36 -5.13 5.85
CA ARG A 77 2.09 -5.26 6.54
C ARG A 77 1.74 -6.73 6.74
N SER A 78 1.43 -7.08 7.98
CA SER A 78 0.98 -8.40 8.41
C SER A 78 -0.40 -8.34 9.08
N ALA A 79 -0.77 -7.22 9.70
CA ALA A 79 -2.01 -7.03 10.41
C ALA A 79 -3.15 -6.52 9.51
N ALA A 80 -4.35 -7.06 9.70
CA ALA A 80 -5.55 -6.56 9.04
C ALA A 80 -5.93 -5.17 9.57
N GLY A 81 -6.49 -4.33 8.69
CA GLY A 81 -6.97 -2.99 9.07
C GLY A 81 -5.88 -1.93 9.28
N THR A 82 -4.60 -2.27 9.13
CA THR A 82 -3.50 -1.29 9.11
C THR A 82 -3.23 -0.83 7.68
N GLY A 83 -2.74 0.39 7.49
CA GLY A 83 -2.56 0.99 6.17
C GLY A 83 -2.49 2.52 6.22
N ALA A 84 -2.24 3.12 5.06
CA ALA A 84 -2.50 4.53 4.79
C ALA A 84 -3.86 4.58 4.10
N LEU A 85 -4.91 4.69 4.92
CA LEU A 85 -6.27 4.31 4.53
C LEU A 85 -7.15 5.49 4.09
N ALA A 86 -6.66 6.72 4.24
CA ALA A 86 -7.39 7.94 3.96
C ALA A 86 -6.60 8.92 3.07
N GLN A 87 -7.29 9.94 2.56
CA GLN A 87 -6.72 11.02 1.75
C GLN A 87 -5.45 11.58 2.40
N SER A 88 -4.36 11.69 1.63
CA SER A 88 -3.07 12.25 2.08
C SER A 88 -2.47 11.57 3.31
N ALA A 89 -2.95 10.37 3.69
CA ALA A 89 -2.44 9.67 4.86
C ALA A 89 -1.02 9.14 4.60
N ILE A 90 -0.15 9.26 5.60
CA ILE A 90 1.22 8.77 5.55
C ILE A 90 1.41 7.73 6.64
N ALA A 91 1.84 6.52 6.26
CA ALA A 91 2.14 5.42 7.15
C ALA A 91 3.53 4.87 6.83
N ILE A 92 4.46 4.91 7.79
CA ILE A 92 5.84 4.44 7.59
C ILE A 92 6.25 3.49 8.71
N GLY A 93 6.52 2.23 8.39
CA GLY A 93 6.84 1.18 9.35
C GLY A 93 6.02 -0.09 9.13
N VAL A 94 6.09 -1.00 10.09
CA VAL A 94 5.37 -2.28 10.04
C VAL A 94 4.05 -2.18 10.79
N ASP A 95 2.94 -2.55 10.14
CA ASP A 95 1.59 -2.56 10.75
C ASP A 95 1.13 -1.20 11.30
N VAL A 96 1.49 -0.13 10.59
CA VAL A 96 1.10 1.26 10.90
C VAL A 96 -0.33 1.54 10.45
N THR A 97 -1.08 2.34 11.21
CA THR A 97 -2.43 2.79 10.83
C THR A 97 -2.48 4.32 10.76
N ALA A 98 -2.66 4.87 9.56
CA ALA A 98 -3.06 6.26 9.34
C ALA A 98 -4.40 6.24 8.59
N ASN A 99 -5.51 6.39 9.31
CA ASN A 99 -6.85 6.09 8.80
C ASN A 99 -7.82 7.28 8.74
N VAL A 100 -7.32 8.49 8.93
CA VAL A 100 -8.07 9.74 8.76
C VAL A 100 -7.30 10.65 7.81
N ALA A 101 -8.03 11.56 7.15
CA ALA A 101 -7.43 12.51 6.22
C ALA A 101 -6.27 13.29 6.86
N ASP A 102 -5.19 13.43 6.10
CA ASP A 102 -3.97 14.17 6.47
C ASP A 102 -3.27 13.62 7.74
N ALA A 103 -3.57 12.40 8.16
CA ALA A 103 -2.93 11.75 9.30
C ALA A 103 -1.54 11.21 8.92
N THR A 104 -0.57 11.37 9.83
CA THR A 104 0.80 10.84 9.67
C THR A 104 1.15 9.92 10.82
N ALA A 105 1.46 8.66 10.52
CA ALA A 105 1.90 7.67 11.48
C ALA A 105 3.26 7.08 11.05
N ILE A 106 4.24 7.11 11.94
CA ILE A 106 5.61 6.62 11.68
C ILE A 106 6.08 5.76 12.85
N GLY A 107 6.50 4.53 12.58
CA GLY A 107 6.97 3.56 13.59
C GLY A 107 6.12 2.30 13.63
N ARG A 108 6.74 1.15 13.91
CA ARG A 108 6.00 -0.12 14.00
C ARG A 108 4.79 0.03 14.92
N THR A 109 3.62 -0.42 14.43
CA THR A 109 2.34 -0.43 15.14
C THR A 109 1.87 0.94 15.65
N SER A 110 2.36 2.06 15.06
CA SER A 110 1.85 3.39 15.38
C SER A 110 0.48 3.64 14.74
N VAL A 111 -0.31 4.53 15.36
CA VAL A 111 -1.69 4.82 14.97
C VAL A 111 -1.93 6.33 14.98
N ALA A 112 -2.34 6.90 13.85
CA ALA A 112 -2.85 8.26 13.73
C ALA A 112 -4.30 8.20 13.25
N SER A 113 -5.24 8.49 14.15
CA SER A 113 -6.69 8.29 13.97
C SER A 113 -7.54 9.52 14.23
N ALA A 114 -6.93 10.68 14.44
CA ALA A 114 -7.59 11.97 14.35
C ALA A 114 -7.16 12.71 13.08
N GLN A 115 -7.98 13.66 12.61
CA GLN A 115 -7.64 14.50 11.48
C GLN A 115 -6.38 15.32 11.81
N PHE A 116 -5.43 15.39 10.87
CA PHE A 116 -4.13 16.05 11.07
C PHE A 116 -3.25 15.43 12.18
N ALA A 117 -3.61 14.26 12.71
CA ALA A 117 -2.87 13.64 13.79
C ALA A 117 -1.47 13.21 13.33
N VAL A 118 -0.50 13.36 14.23
CA VAL A 118 0.89 12.93 14.00
C VAL A 118 1.30 12.00 15.12
N ALA A 119 1.48 10.72 14.81
CA ALA A 119 1.96 9.70 15.74
C ALA A 119 3.34 9.21 15.30
N ILE A 120 4.39 9.56 16.04
CA ILE A 120 5.77 9.18 15.71
C ILE A 120 6.37 8.37 16.87
N GLY A 121 6.74 7.13 16.57
CA GLY A 121 7.34 6.20 17.52
C GLY A 121 6.66 4.83 17.49
N VAL A 122 7.38 3.81 17.95
CA VAL A 122 6.83 2.45 18.07
C VAL A 122 5.64 2.47 19.03
N ASN A 123 4.48 1.95 18.62
CA ASN A 123 3.22 1.99 19.36
C ASN A 123 2.67 3.40 19.69
N SER A 124 3.19 4.48 19.09
CA SER A 124 2.65 5.82 19.31
C SER A 124 1.20 5.90 18.84
N ARG A 125 0.35 6.67 19.55
CA ARG A 125 -1.06 6.86 19.21
C ARG A 125 -1.43 8.35 19.26
N ALA A 126 -2.10 8.84 18.23
CA ALA A 126 -2.62 10.21 18.13
C ALA A 126 -4.01 10.22 17.49
#